data_AF-A0A1B8D3N0-F1
#
_entry.id   AF-A0A1B8D3N0-F1
#
_cell.length_a   1.000
_cell.length_b   1.000
_cell.length_c   1.000
_cell.angle_alpha   90.00
_cell.angle_beta   90.00
_cell.angle_gamma   90.00
#
_symmetry.space_group_name_H-M   'P 1'
#
loop_
_entity.id
_entity.type
_entity.pdbx_description
1 polymer ?
#
loop_
_entity_poly.entity_id
_entity_poly.type
_entity_poly.pdbx_seq_one_letter_code
_entity_poly.pdbx_strand_id
1 'polypeptide(L)'
;MSKHAHCFFDVMDPRLGTDFAAIAPVMGGGHAPYNALGHLNVETGRYEKYFPGTKHFVQEPVFIPRSDSAEEGDGWLMALVNNYGLMSSELHIVDTRDFSKAQAIVYLPIRLRAGLHGNWVDTRDLGLSSD
;
A
#
# COMPACT_ATOMS: atom_id res chain seq x y z
N MET A 1 4.10 24.09 -15.08
CA MET A 1 3.78 22.89 -14.27
C MET A 1 5.03 22.04 -14.24
N SER A 2 5.55 21.66 -13.07
CA SER A 2 6.58 20.62 -13.01
C SER A 2 5.94 19.30 -13.46
N LYS A 3 6.71 18.45 -14.15
CA LYS A 3 6.26 17.10 -14.46
C LYS A 3 6.49 16.24 -13.22
N HIS A 4 5.48 15.46 -12.83
CA HIS A 4 5.66 14.43 -11.81
C HIS A 4 6.33 13.20 -12.42
N ALA A 5 7.30 12.64 -11.71
CA ALA A 5 8.11 11.51 -12.11
C ALA A 5 7.68 10.21 -11.41
N HIS A 6 7.04 10.29 -10.24
CA HIS A 6 6.74 9.12 -9.42
C HIS A 6 5.26 8.71 -9.47
N CYS A 7 5.01 7.43 -9.74
CA CYS A 7 3.70 6.83 -9.71
C CYS A 7 3.68 5.67 -8.70
N PHE A 8 2.67 5.68 -7.82
CA PHE A 8 2.41 4.64 -6.83
C PHE A 8 1.02 4.06 -7.09
N PHE A 9 0.89 2.74 -7.12
CA PHE A 9 -0.35 2.09 -7.57
C PHE A 9 -0.44 0.63 -7.12
N ASP A 10 -1.65 0.08 -7.17
CA ASP A 10 -1.89 -1.33 -6.97
C ASP A 10 -1.53 -2.16 -8.19
N VAL A 11 -0.99 -3.35 -7.95
CA VAL A 11 -0.52 -4.27 -8.98
C VAL A 11 -1.07 -5.66 -8.73
N MET A 12 -1.56 -6.29 -9.80
CA MET A 12 -1.75 -7.74 -9.83
C MET A 12 -0.65 -8.34 -10.71
N ASP A 13 0.32 -9.00 -10.08
CA ASP A 13 1.38 -9.74 -10.78
C ASP A 13 1.24 -11.25 -10.50
N PRO A 14 0.77 -12.05 -11.47
CA PRO A 14 0.55 -13.48 -11.27
C PRO A 14 1.85 -14.25 -10.99
N ARG A 15 3.03 -13.67 -11.28
CA ARG A 15 4.33 -14.30 -11.05
C ARG A 15 4.75 -14.30 -9.58
N LEU A 16 4.10 -13.50 -8.73
CA LEU A 16 4.40 -13.41 -7.30
C LEU A 16 3.83 -14.58 -6.48
N GLY A 17 3.03 -15.46 -7.10
CA GLY A 17 2.62 -16.72 -6.48
C GLY A 17 1.46 -16.59 -5.49
N THR A 18 0.47 -15.76 -5.80
CA THR A 18 -0.79 -15.68 -5.04
C THR A 18 -1.42 -17.07 -4.89
N ASP A 19 -1.71 -17.48 -3.65
CA ASP A 19 -2.40 -18.72 -3.32
C ASP A 19 -3.91 -18.54 -3.51
N PHE A 20 -4.36 -18.50 -4.75
CA PHE A 20 -5.78 -18.36 -5.08
C PHE A 20 -6.62 -19.52 -4.55
N ALA A 21 -6.05 -20.72 -4.39
CA ALA A 21 -6.77 -21.86 -3.82
C ALA A 21 -7.17 -21.59 -2.36
N ALA A 22 -6.28 -20.96 -1.58
CA ALA A 22 -6.60 -20.54 -0.22
C ALA A 22 -7.49 -19.29 -0.17
N ILE A 23 -7.26 -18.30 -1.05
CA ILE A 23 -7.96 -17.01 -0.97
C ILE A 23 -9.35 -17.05 -1.58
N ALA A 24 -9.53 -17.63 -2.77
CA ALA A 24 -10.76 -17.48 -3.56
C ALA A 24 -12.05 -17.86 -2.83
N PRO A 25 -12.11 -18.96 -2.03
CA PRO A 25 -13.32 -19.31 -1.30
C PRO A 25 -13.73 -18.28 -0.22
N VAL A 26 -12.78 -17.49 0.26
CA VAL A 26 -12.97 -16.56 1.38
C VAL A 26 -12.75 -15.10 1.01
N MET A 27 -12.43 -14.80 -0.26
CA MET A 27 -12.02 -13.45 -0.72
C MET A 27 -13.12 -12.40 -0.46
N GLY A 28 -14.38 -12.80 -0.61
CA GLY A 28 -15.51 -11.89 -0.73
C GLY A 28 -15.54 -11.19 -2.09
N GLY A 29 -16.45 -10.22 -2.26
CA GLY A 29 -16.52 -9.38 -3.47
C GLY A 29 -16.41 -7.89 -3.15
N GLY A 30 -16.13 -7.07 -4.17
CA GLY A 30 -16.16 -5.60 -4.08
C GLY A 30 -15.07 -4.87 -4.87
N HIS A 31 -13.92 -5.50 -5.11
CA HIS A 31 -12.75 -4.87 -5.74
C HIS A 31 -11.88 -5.91 -6.49
N ALA A 32 -11.09 -5.46 -7.46
CA ALA A 32 -10.16 -6.33 -8.18
C ALA A 32 -9.08 -6.85 -7.23
N PRO A 33 -8.61 -8.10 -7.40
CA PRO A 33 -7.54 -8.62 -6.56
C PRO A 33 -6.21 -7.98 -6.98
N TYR A 34 -5.55 -7.30 -6.05
CA TYR A 34 -4.18 -6.79 -6.22
C TYR A 34 -3.29 -7.41 -5.15
N ASN A 35 -2.17 -8.00 -5.57
CA ASN A 35 -1.29 -8.74 -4.67
C ASN A 35 -0.03 -7.97 -4.28
N ALA A 36 0.23 -6.81 -4.88
CA ALA A 36 1.42 -6.03 -4.61
C ALA A 36 1.17 -4.53 -4.78
N LEU A 37 1.98 -3.71 -4.10
CA LEU A 37 2.12 -2.29 -4.42
C LEU A 37 3.20 -2.12 -5.46
N GLY A 38 3.04 -1.14 -6.35
CA GLY A 38 4.00 -0.76 -7.37
C GLY A 38 4.52 0.65 -7.18
N HIS A 39 5.80 0.86 -7.49
CA HIS A 39 6.44 2.17 -7.63
C HIS A 39 7.11 2.26 -9.00
N LEU A 40 6.70 3.21 -9.82
CA LEU A 40 7.33 3.52 -11.10
C LEU A 40 7.88 4.94 -11.06
N ASN A 41 9.18 5.09 -11.33
CA ASN A 41 9.74 6.37 -11.75
C ASN A 41 9.72 6.43 -13.28
N VAL A 42 8.90 7.31 -13.86
CA VAL A 42 8.67 7.38 -15.31
C VAL A 42 9.83 8.01 -16.09
N GLU A 43 10.71 8.76 -15.41
CA GLU A 43 11.88 9.38 -16.04
C GLU A 43 13.01 8.37 -16.25
N THR A 44 13.22 7.50 -15.26
CA THR A 44 14.29 6.47 -15.26
C THR A 44 13.78 5.12 -15.76
N GLY A 45 12.48 4.88 -15.75
CA GLY A 45 11.87 3.57 -16.00
C GLY A 45 12.03 2.57 -14.86
N ARG A 46 12.59 2.97 -13.71
CA ARG A 46 12.76 2.09 -12.55
C ARG A 46 11.39 1.70 -12.00
N TYR A 47 11.13 0.39 -11.95
CA TYR A 47 9.91 -0.19 -11.44
C TYR A 47 10.20 -1.18 -10.32
N GLU A 48 9.58 -0.96 -9.17
CA GLU A 48 9.70 -1.79 -7.98
C GLU A 48 8.35 -2.24 -7.48
N LYS A 49 8.34 -3.35 -6.74
CA LYS A 49 7.12 -3.92 -6.17
C LYS A 49 7.33 -4.33 -4.73
N TYR A 50 6.36 -4.02 -3.90
CA TYR A 50 6.23 -4.57 -2.56
C TYR A 50 5.19 -5.68 -2.56
N PHE A 51 5.58 -6.90 -2.15
CA PHE A 51 4.73 -8.07 -2.08
C PHE A 51 4.58 -8.53 -0.62
N PRO A 52 3.42 -8.34 0.04
CA PRO A 52 3.23 -8.67 1.45
C PRO A 52 3.16 -10.18 1.73
N GLY A 53 2.83 -11.00 0.74
CA GLY A 53 2.80 -12.45 0.88
C GLY A 53 1.77 -13.13 -0.03
N THR A 54 1.87 -14.46 -0.13
CA THR A 54 1.05 -15.28 -1.04
C THR A 54 -0.42 -15.37 -0.65
N LYS A 55 -0.76 -15.03 0.61
CA LYS A 55 -2.13 -15.05 1.14
C LYS A 55 -2.65 -13.64 1.45
N HIS A 56 -2.09 -12.64 0.78
CA HIS A 56 -2.38 -11.24 1.02
C HIS A 56 -2.84 -10.54 -0.25
N PHE A 57 -3.79 -9.63 -0.08
CA PHE A 57 -4.08 -8.59 -1.08
C PHE A 57 -3.93 -7.21 -0.48
N VAL A 58 -3.47 -6.27 -1.30
CA VAL A 58 -3.34 -4.86 -0.96
C VAL A 58 -4.57 -4.09 -1.43
N GLN A 59 -4.87 -2.99 -0.74
CA GLN A 59 -5.84 -1.98 -1.16
C GLN A 59 -5.10 -0.69 -1.54
N GLU A 60 -5.86 0.32 -1.98
CA GLU A 60 -5.30 1.59 -2.48
C GLU A 60 -4.19 2.15 -1.56
N PRO A 61 -2.98 2.39 -2.12
CA PRO A 61 -1.92 3.03 -1.37
C PRO A 61 -2.10 4.53 -1.29
N VAL A 62 -1.74 5.09 -0.14
CA VAL A 62 -1.60 6.53 0.07
C VAL A 62 -0.12 6.86 0.26
N PHE A 63 0.39 7.79 -0.55
CA PHE A 63 1.73 8.34 -0.36
C PHE A 63 1.72 9.43 0.73
N ILE A 64 2.70 9.38 1.62
CA ILE A 64 2.91 10.34 2.70
C ILE A 64 4.33 10.88 2.57
N PRO A 65 4.51 12.19 2.32
CA PRO A 65 5.86 12.78 2.19
C PRO A 65 6.62 12.68 3.51
N ARG A 66 7.94 12.50 3.43
CA ARG A 66 8.79 12.39 4.63
C ARG A 66 8.80 13.65 5.49
N SER A 67 8.70 14.79 4.83
CA SER A 67 8.67 16.14 5.40
C SER A 67 8.10 17.11 4.38
N ASP A 68 7.73 18.32 4.80
CA ASP A 68 7.23 19.37 3.89
C ASP A 68 8.23 19.76 2.79
N SER A 69 9.53 19.58 3.05
CA SER A 69 10.62 19.86 2.09
C SER A 69 11.18 18.60 1.43
N ALA A 70 10.49 17.46 1.51
CA ALA A 70 10.95 16.22 0.90
C ALA A 70 10.97 16.34 -0.64
N GLU A 71 11.94 15.68 -1.27
CA GLU A 71 11.95 15.53 -2.72
C GLU A 71 10.74 14.68 -3.16
N GLU A 72 10.31 14.84 -4.41
CA GLU A 72 9.20 14.06 -4.94
C GLU A 72 9.46 12.56 -4.78
N GLY A 73 8.50 11.82 -4.23
CA GLY A 73 8.61 10.39 -4.02
C GLY A 73 9.42 9.97 -2.78
N ASP A 74 10.03 10.88 -2.02
CA ASP A 74 10.68 10.56 -0.74
C ASP A 74 9.65 10.59 0.42
N GLY A 75 9.35 9.41 0.95
CA GLY A 75 8.36 9.26 1.99
C GLY A 75 7.98 7.81 2.24
N TRP A 76 6.71 7.61 2.53
CA TRP A 76 6.15 6.30 2.82
C TRP A 76 4.90 6.04 1.98
N LEU A 77 4.66 4.78 1.67
CA LEU A 77 3.36 4.29 1.25
C LEU A 77 2.67 3.62 2.43
N MET A 78 1.42 3.99 2.64
CA MET A 78 0.54 3.34 3.58
C MET A 78 -0.59 2.64 2.83
N ALA A 79 -0.82 1.37 3.10
CA ALA A 79 -1.90 0.61 2.48
C ALA A 79 -2.53 -0.36 3.47
N LEU A 80 -3.86 -0.53 3.37
CA LEU A 80 -4.53 -1.65 4.01
C LEU A 80 -4.21 -2.94 3.24
N VAL A 81 -3.95 -4.00 4.00
CA VAL A 81 -3.66 -5.33 3.46
C VAL A 81 -4.63 -6.32 4.09
N ASN A 82 -5.28 -7.11 3.25
CA ASN A 82 -6.12 -8.22 3.68
C ASN A 82 -5.26 -9.46 3.85
N ASN A 83 -5.13 -9.96 5.08
CA ASN A 83 -4.47 -11.22 5.37
C ASN A 83 -5.52 -12.34 5.39
N TYR A 84 -5.60 -13.12 4.32
CA TYR A 84 -6.56 -14.22 4.21
C TYR A 84 -6.13 -15.48 4.97
N GLY A 85 -4.86 -15.57 5.38
CA GLY A 85 -4.38 -16.65 6.24
C GLY A 85 -4.90 -16.53 7.67
N LEU A 86 -4.93 -15.31 8.21
CA LEU A 86 -5.45 -15.01 9.55
C LEU A 86 -6.89 -14.49 9.54
N MET A 87 -7.45 -14.24 8.36
CA MET A 87 -8.78 -13.66 8.18
C MET A 87 -8.93 -12.32 8.92
N SER A 88 -7.91 -11.47 8.82
CA SER A 88 -7.80 -10.16 9.43
C SER A 88 -7.30 -9.12 8.43
N SER A 89 -7.19 -7.87 8.87
CA SER A 89 -6.55 -6.79 8.12
C SER A 89 -5.28 -6.31 8.81
N GLU A 90 -4.39 -5.76 8.01
CA GLU A 90 -3.11 -5.21 8.42
C GLU A 90 -2.99 -3.81 7.77
N LEU A 91 -2.30 -2.88 8.42
CA LEU A 91 -1.92 -1.61 7.83
C LEU A 91 -0.40 -1.61 7.64
N HIS A 92 0.03 -1.62 6.39
CA HIS A 92 1.44 -1.73 6.03
C HIS A 92 1.99 -0.34 5.73
N ILE A 93 3.17 -0.06 6.26
CA ILE A 93 3.95 1.13 5.95
C ILE A 93 5.21 0.68 5.22
N VAL A 94 5.40 1.14 3.99
CA VAL A 94 6.52 0.83 3.11
C VAL A 94 7.34 2.10 2.92
N ASP A 95 8.65 2.06 3.22
CA ASP A 95 9.55 3.20 2.97
C ASP A 95 9.92 3.23 1.48
N THR A 96 9.79 4.38 0.81
CA THR A 96 10.11 4.48 -0.63
C THR A 96 11.61 4.36 -0.93
N ARG A 97 12.48 4.46 0.09
CA ARG A 97 13.92 4.20 -0.02
C ARG A 97 14.27 2.71 -0.01
N ASP A 98 13.38 1.87 0.52
CA ASP A 98 13.48 0.40 0.46
C ASP A 98 12.09 -0.21 0.23
N PHE A 99 11.70 -0.24 -1.05
CA PHE A 99 10.38 -0.73 -1.46
C PHE A 99 10.24 -2.26 -1.43
N SER A 100 11.29 -2.98 -1.00
CA SER A 100 11.30 -4.45 -1.01
C SER A 100 10.55 -5.07 0.18
N LYS A 101 10.32 -4.29 1.24
CA LYS A 101 9.77 -4.78 2.50
C LYS A 101 8.92 -3.71 3.20
N ALA A 102 8.09 -4.14 4.15
CA ALA A 102 7.43 -3.20 5.06
C ALA A 102 8.44 -2.66 6.07
N GLN A 103 8.42 -1.34 6.27
CA GLN A 103 9.08 -0.68 7.40
C GLN A 103 8.34 -0.96 8.71
N ALA A 104 7.00 -1.07 8.66
CA ALA A 104 6.16 -1.46 9.78
C ALA A 104 4.87 -2.12 9.30
N ILE A 105 4.31 -3.00 10.15
CA ILE A 105 3.01 -3.64 9.95
C ILE A 105 2.21 -3.46 11.24
N VAL A 106 1.01 -2.88 11.13
CA VAL A 106 0.06 -2.75 12.24
C VAL A 106 -1.05 -3.78 12.04
N TYR A 107 -1.17 -4.72 12.97
CA TYR A 107 -2.21 -5.75 12.93
C TYR A 107 -3.55 -5.21 13.44
N LEU A 108 -4.62 -5.38 12.66
CA LEU A 108 -5.97 -5.01 13.06
C LEU A 108 -6.73 -6.27 13.53
N PRO A 109 -7.44 -6.23 14.67
CA PRO A 109 -8.19 -7.37 15.21
C PRO A 109 -9.52 -7.63 14.47
N ILE A 110 -9.67 -7.08 13.27
CA ILE A 110 -10.88 -7.14 12.45
C ILE A 110 -10.51 -7.37 10.99
N ARG A 111 -11.44 -7.94 10.22
CA ARG A 111 -11.33 -8.04 8.77
C ARG A 111 -12.11 -6.90 8.11
N LEU A 112 -11.39 -5.98 7.50
CA LEU A 112 -11.98 -4.96 6.65
C LEU A 112 -12.31 -5.56 5.28
N ARG A 113 -13.42 -5.09 4.68
CA ARG A 113 -13.72 -5.35 3.27
C ARG A 113 -12.80 -4.48 2.40
N ALA A 114 -12.71 -4.81 1.12
CA ALA A 114 -12.04 -3.94 0.16
C ALA A 114 -12.73 -2.57 0.14
N GLY A 115 -11.94 -1.53 0.42
CA GLY A 115 -12.36 -0.14 0.33
C GLY A 115 -12.32 0.39 -1.10
N LEU A 116 -12.62 1.68 -1.21
CA LEU A 116 -12.35 2.47 -2.42
C LEU A 116 -11.16 3.37 -2.12
N HIS A 117 -11.43 4.66 -1.90
CA HIS A 117 -10.39 5.66 -1.74
C HIS A 117 -10.07 5.98 -0.28
N GLY A 118 -8.82 6.34 -0.03
CA GLY A 118 -8.32 6.84 1.26
C GLY A 118 -7.48 8.10 1.10
N ASN A 119 -7.32 8.85 2.19
CA ASN A 119 -6.44 10.02 2.23
C ASN A 119 -5.67 10.05 3.55
N TRP A 120 -4.46 10.58 3.51
CA TRP A 120 -3.69 10.99 4.67
C TRP A 120 -3.98 12.45 4.96
N VAL A 121 -4.06 12.80 6.25
CA VAL A 121 -4.22 14.18 6.71
C VAL A 121 -3.22 14.40 7.83
N ASP A 122 -2.44 15.47 7.73
CA ASP A 122 -1.49 15.82 8.77
C ASP A 122 -2.23 16.32 10.03
N THR A 123 -1.66 16.09 11.21
CA THR A 123 -2.26 16.57 12.47
C THR A 123 -2.46 18.08 12.49
N ARG A 124 -1.64 18.84 11.77
CA ARG A 124 -1.75 20.30 11.62
C ARG A 124 -3.03 20.72 10.91
N ASP A 125 -3.53 19.91 9.98
CA ASP A 125 -4.76 20.17 9.24
C ASP A 125 -6.01 19.79 10.05
N LEU A 126 -5.86 18.97 11.08
CA LEU A 126 -6.97 18.54 11.95
C LEU A 126 -7.19 19.46 13.16
N GLY A 127 -6.29 20.42 13.42
CA GLY A 127 -6.32 21.24 14.63
C GLY A 127 -6.13 20.41 15.92
N LEU A 128 -5.58 19.21 15.80
CA LEU A 128 -5.26 18.30 16.90
C LEU A 128 -3.81 18.44 17.36
N SER A 129 -3.03 19.32 16.73
CA SER A 129 -1.69 19.66 17.18
C SER A 129 -1.77 20.23 18.59
N SER A 130 -1.27 19.46 19.55
CA SER A 130 -0.89 19.98 20.85
C SER A 130 0.47 20.65 20.63
N ASP A 131 0.51 21.96 20.42
CA ASP A 131 1.73 22.67 20.79
C ASP A 131 2.03 22.42 22.28
#